data_AF-S4NBI3-F1
#
_entry.id   AF-S4NBI3-F1
#
_cell.length_a   1.000
_cell.length_b   1.000
_cell.length_c   1.000
_cell.angle_alpha   90.00
_cell.angle_beta   90.00
_cell.angle_gamma   90.00
#
_symmetry.space_group_name_H-M   'P 1'
#
loop_
_entity.id
_entity.type
_entity.pdbx_description
1 polymer ?
#
loop_
_entity_poly.entity_id
_entity_poly.type
_entity_poly.pdbx_seq_one_letter_code
_entity_poly.pdbx_strand_id
1 'polypeptide(L)'
;MGRSAARSAEGGAAGAAPDARQSTAAGAAPGTGHGAAAGAGDGGAAVGDGPESAVIDTQDDGKTARGGKLAAAAVNQASVWNVANLLTMLRLILVPAFVALMLADGGYDPAWRSLAWAAFAIAMITDLFDGHLARTYNLVTDFGKIADPIADKAIMGAALICLSALGDLPWWVTGVILGRELGITLLRFLVIRYGVIPASRGGKLKTLTQGVAVGMYVLALTGWLATLRFWVMAAAVVLTVVTGLDYVKQAIVLRRQGIAERKAALEEKEA
;
A
#
# COMPACT_ATOMS: atom_id res chain seq x y z
N MET A 1 -22.53 1.83 -65.92
CA MET A 1 -22.68 0.40 -66.24
C MET A 1 -22.19 -0.38 -65.02
N GLY A 2 -22.88 -1.24 -64.29
CA GLY A 2 -24.27 -1.72 -64.11
C GLY A 2 -24.22 -2.49 -62.77
N ARG A 3 -25.02 -2.14 -61.76
CA ARG A 3 -26.26 -2.81 -61.28
C ARG A 3 -26.24 -4.34 -61.08
N SER A 4 -26.91 -4.71 -59.98
CA SER A 4 -27.47 -6.01 -59.52
C SER A 4 -26.57 -6.90 -58.65
N ALA A 5 -26.85 -7.19 -57.36
CA ALA A 5 -28.07 -7.52 -56.59
C ALA A 5 -28.42 -9.02 -56.54
N ALA A 6 -28.40 -9.58 -55.31
CA ALA A 6 -29.30 -10.61 -54.74
C ALA A 6 -28.77 -10.87 -53.30
N ARG A 7 -29.41 -10.53 -52.17
CA ARG A 7 -30.75 -10.82 -51.60
C ARG A 7 -31.07 -12.31 -51.45
N SER A 8 -31.23 -12.70 -50.19
CA SER A 8 -32.35 -13.47 -49.56
C SER A 8 -31.80 -14.41 -48.49
N ALA A 9 -32.10 -14.17 -47.19
CA ALA A 9 -33.29 -14.64 -46.46
C ALA A 9 -32.99 -16.04 -45.84
N GLU A 10 -33.37 -16.42 -44.62
CA GLU A 10 -34.39 -15.94 -43.69
C GLU A 10 -34.27 -16.70 -42.34
N GLY A 11 -34.86 -16.13 -41.29
CA GLY A 11 -35.48 -16.86 -40.17
C GLY A 11 -34.65 -17.01 -38.89
N GLY A 12 -35.14 -16.69 -37.70
CA GLY A 12 -36.47 -16.26 -37.29
C GLY A 12 -36.76 -16.71 -35.85
N ALA A 13 -37.47 -15.84 -35.12
CA ALA A 13 -38.16 -16.08 -33.84
C ALA A 13 -37.31 -16.24 -32.56
N ALA A 14 -37.74 -15.88 -31.35
CA ALA A 14 -38.70 -14.92 -30.78
C ALA A 14 -38.87 -15.30 -29.28
N GLY A 15 -39.16 -14.31 -28.43
CA GLY A 15 -39.75 -14.50 -27.10
C GLY A 15 -38.75 -14.72 -25.97
N ALA A 16 -38.94 -14.23 -24.75
CA ALA A 16 -39.93 -13.37 -24.13
C ALA A 16 -39.39 -13.09 -22.71
N ALA A 17 -39.50 -11.85 -22.23
CA ALA A 17 -39.57 -11.55 -20.79
C ALA A 17 -41.04 -11.72 -20.32
N PRO A 18 -41.45 -11.55 -19.03
CA PRO A 18 -40.76 -10.97 -17.87
C PRO A 18 -41.10 -11.66 -16.50
N ASP A 19 -40.83 -10.93 -15.41
CA ASP A 19 -41.40 -11.03 -14.04
C ASP A 19 -40.91 -12.14 -13.08
N ALA A 20 -40.40 -11.74 -11.91
CA ALA A 20 -41.26 -11.43 -10.76
C ALA A 20 -40.42 -11.11 -9.50
N ARG A 21 -40.86 -10.08 -8.78
CA ARG A 21 -40.48 -9.73 -7.40
C ARG A 21 -41.22 -10.63 -6.39
N GLN A 22 -40.81 -10.49 -5.13
CA GLN A 22 -41.50 -10.76 -3.84
C GLN A 22 -40.91 -11.97 -3.07
N SER A 23 -40.31 -11.73 -1.90
CA SER A 23 -40.95 -11.72 -0.55
C SER A 23 -40.82 -13.12 0.06
N THR A 24 -40.49 -13.40 1.33
CA THR A 24 -40.79 -12.78 2.63
C THR A 24 -40.09 -13.59 3.74
N ALA A 25 -40.04 -13.00 4.95
CA ALA A 25 -40.09 -13.66 6.28
C ALA A 25 -38.86 -14.46 6.75
N ALA A 26 -38.14 -14.06 7.82
CA ALA A 26 -38.52 -14.02 9.25
C ALA A 26 -38.61 -15.41 9.91
N GLY A 27 -37.84 -15.63 10.98
CA GLY A 27 -38.07 -16.75 11.90
C GLY A 27 -36.87 -17.27 12.69
N ALA A 28 -36.70 -16.72 13.89
CA ALA A 28 -36.45 -17.43 15.15
C ALA A 28 -35.24 -18.39 15.34
N ALA A 29 -34.36 -17.99 16.28
CA ALA A 29 -33.63 -18.88 17.20
C ALA A 29 -34.61 -19.41 18.31
N PRO A 30 -34.23 -20.14 19.39
CA PRO A 30 -32.90 -20.59 19.86
C PRO A 30 -32.86 -22.01 20.52
N GLY A 31 -31.72 -22.37 21.13
CA GLY A 31 -31.49 -23.53 22.03
C GLY A 31 -30.37 -24.41 21.50
N THR A 32 -29.36 -24.91 22.23
CA THR A 32 -29.16 -25.30 23.64
C THR A 32 -27.62 -25.36 23.86
N GLY A 33 -26.98 -24.94 24.95
CA GLY A 33 -27.14 -25.43 26.32
C GLY A 33 -26.24 -26.67 26.58
N HIS A 34 -25.07 -26.47 27.19
CA HIS A 34 -24.25 -27.41 28.00
C HIS A 34 -23.37 -26.47 28.87
N GLY A 35 -23.54 -26.34 30.19
CA GLY A 35 -23.37 -27.34 31.26
C GLY A 35 -21.91 -27.34 31.71
N ALA A 36 -21.49 -27.27 32.97
CA ALA A 36 -22.13 -27.16 34.28
C ALA A 36 -21.01 -26.96 35.34
N ALA A 37 -21.45 -26.74 36.59
CA ALA A 37 -20.78 -27.00 37.87
C ALA A 37 -20.01 -25.83 38.54
N ALA A 38 -20.02 -25.65 39.87
CA ALA A 38 -20.88 -26.05 40.99
C ALA A 38 -20.22 -25.50 42.27
N GLY A 39 -21.00 -25.28 43.35
CA GLY A 39 -20.53 -25.09 44.72
C GLY A 39 -20.92 -23.72 45.31
N ALA A 40 -21.98 -23.51 46.09
CA ALA A 40 -22.56 -24.17 47.28
C ALA A 40 -22.14 -23.50 48.61
N GLY A 41 -23.14 -23.26 49.48
CA GLY A 41 -23.06 -22.78 50.88
C GLY A 41 -23.48 -21.31 51.00
N ASP A 42 -24.72 -20.92 51.31
CA ASP A 42 -25.62 -21.20 52.45
C ASP A 42 -25.15 -20.64 53.81
N GLY A 43 -26.06 -19.96 54.51
CA GLY A 43 -25.84 -19.36 55.83
C GLY A 43 -26.60 -18.05 56.03
N GLY A 44 -27.85 -18.14 56.50
CA GLY A 44 -28.77 -17.02 56.69
C GLY A 44 -28.81 -16.37 58.08
N ALA A 45 -29.86 -15.54 58.23
CA ALA A 45 -30.48 -14.99 59.45
C ALA A 45 -29.64 -13.99 60.28
N ALA A 46 -30.17 -12.94 60.91
CA ALA A 46 -31.46 -12.24 60.92
C ALA A 46 -31.30 -10.98 61.84
N VAL A 47 -32.30 -10.10 61.82
CA VAL A 47 -32.73 -9.14 62.87
C VAL A 47 -32.05 -7.75 62.95
N GLY A 48 -32.87 -6.69 62.93
CA GLY A 48 -32.58 -5.40 63.59
C GLY A 48 -33.26 -4.17 62.98
N ASP A 49 -34.09 -3.49 63.78
CA ASP A 49 -34.94 -2.30 63.55
C ASP A 49 -34.29 -1.06 62.85
N GLY A 50 -35.14 -0.21 62.26
CA GLY A 50 -34.81 1.05 61.52
C GLY A 50 -34.37 2.25 62.38
N PRO A 51 -34.58 3.53 61.98
CA PRO A 51 -35.08 4.06 60.71
C PRO A 51 -34.17 5.17 60.06
N GLU A 52 -34.49 5.49 58.80
CA GLU A 52 -34.33 6.80 58.14
C GLU A 52 -32.94 7.46 57.92
N SER A 53 -32.77 7.90 56.66
CA SER A 53 -31.85 8.93 56.16
C SER A 53 -30.38 8.55 55.89
N ALA A 54 -30.09 8.24 54.63
CA ALA A 54 -29.01 8.88 53.88
C ALA A 54 -29.07 8.43 52.41
N VAL A 55 -29.27 9.41 51.55
CA VAL A 55 -29.14 9.30 50.10
C VAL A 55 -27.73 8.82 49.77
N ILE A 56 -27.61 7.63 49.18
CA ILE A 56 -26.42 7.21 48.43
C ILE A 56 -26.91 6.78 47.06
N ASP A 57 -26.88 7.73 46.13
CA ASP A 57 -26.92 7.46 44.70
C ASP A 57 -25.54 6.95 44.27
N THR A 58 -25.31 5.64 44.38
CA THR A 58 -24.21 4.99 43.66
C THR A 58 -24.69 4.64 42.27
N GLN A 59 -24.61 5.61 41.37
CA GLN A 59 -24.59 5.36 39.94
C GLN A 59 -23.13 5.40 39.46
N ASP A 60 -22.38 4.33 39.72
CA ASP A 60 -21.00 4.11 39.22
C ASP A 60 -20.92 2.91 38.28
N ASP A 61 -21.63 2.96 37.14
CA ASP A 61 -21.66 1.81 36.21
C ASP A 61 -21.27 2.17 34.76
N GLY A 62 -20.48 3.23 34.54
CA GLY A 62 -20.19 3.68 33.17
C GLY A 62 -18.80 4.22 32.86
N LYS A 63 -18.03 4.69 33.85
CA LYS A 63 -16.75 5.37 33.60
C LYS A 63 -15.56 4.40 33.47
N THR A 64 -15.58 3.28 34.19
CA THR A 64 -14.47 2.32 34.25
C THR A 64 -14.30 1.53 32.94
N ALA A 65 -15.40 1.03 32.36
CA ALA A 65 -15.38 0.27 31.10
C ALA A 65 -14.98 1.12 29.88
N ARG A 66 -15.29 2.43 29.90
CA ARG A 66 -14.94 3.36 28.81
C ARG A 66 -13.48 3.78 28.88
N GLY A 67 -12.92 3.97 30.08
CA GLY A 67 -11.50 4.24 30.30
C GLY A 67 -10.58 3.10 29.84
N GLY A 68 -10.96 1.84 30.12
CA GLY A 68 -10.21 0.66 29.67
C GLY A 68 -10.16 0.50 28.15
N LYS A 69 -11.27 0.78 27.44
CA LYS A 69 -11.32 0.74 25.97
C LYS A 69 -10.47 1.84 25.33
N LEU A 70 -10.48 3.04 25.91
CA LEU A 70 -9.66 4.17 25.43
C LEU A 70 -8.17 3.92 25.68
N ALA A 71 -7.79 3.39 26.84
CA ALA A 71 -6.42 3.01 27.16
C ALA A 71 -5.92 1.87 26.25
N ALA A 72 -6.72 0.82 26.03
CA ALA A 72 -6.37 -0.28 25.14
C ALA A 72 -6.23 0.18 23.66
N ALA A 73 -7.08 1.10 23.21
CA ALA A 73 -6.96 1.69 21.88
C ALA A 73 -5.69 2.55 21.74
N ALA A 74 -5.36 3.34 22.76
CA ALA A 74 -4.14 4.15 22.79
C ALA A 74 -2.85 3.30 22.80
N VAL A 75 -2.82 2.21 23.58
CA VAL A 75 -1.70 1.25 23.62
C VAL A 75 -1.53 0.56 22.25
N ASN A 76 -2.63 0.17 21.60
CA ASN A 76 -2.57 -0.43 20.26
C ASN A 76 -2.04 0.55 19.21
N GLN A 77 -2.45 1.83 19.24
CA GLN A 77 -1.91 2.83 18.32
C GLN A 77 -0.42 3.11 18.56
N ALA A 78 0.01 3.21 19.83
CA ALA A 78 1.43 3.40 20.16
C ALA A 78 2.29 2.21 19.71
N SER A 79 1.79 0.98 19.88
CA SER A 79 2.46 -0.24 19.42
C SER A 79 2.65 -0.25 17.90
N VAL A 80 1.59 0.04 17.15
CA VAL A 80 1.66 0.10 15.68
C VAL A 80 2.62 1.19 15.20
N TRP A 81 2.63 2.34 15.86
CA TRP A 81 3.55 3.43 15.55
C TRP A 81 5.02 3.01 15.73
N ASN A 82 5.32 2.35 16.85
CA ASN A 82 6.66 1.84 17.13
C ASN A 82 7.10 0.81 16.09
N VAL A 83 6.19 -0.08 15.67
CA VAL A 83 6.47 -1.09 14.63
C VAL A 83 6.78 -0.43 13.29
N ALA A 84 5.95 0.50 12.82
CA ALA A 84 6.17 1.19 11.55
C ALA A 84 7.51 1.95 11.54
N ASN A 85 7.82 2.69 12.60
CA ASN A 85 9.09 3.42 12.69
C ASN A 85 10.30 2.47 12.76
N LEU A 86 10.19 1.35 13.49
CA LEU A 86 11.24 0.34 13.56
C LEU A 86 11.52 -0.26 12.18
N LEU A 87 10.49 -0.54 11.40
CA LEU A 87 10.61 -1.13 10.07
C LEU A 87 11.23 -0.14 9.06
N THR A 88 10.87 1.16 9.13
CA THR A 88 11.55 2.21 8.35
C THR A 88 13.03 2.34 8.74
N MET A 89 13.36 2.31 10.03
CA MET A 89 14.76 2.38 10.51
C MET A 89 15.57 1.14 10.09
N LEU A 90 14.98 -0.06 10.19
CA LEU A 90 15.58 -1.29 9.69
C LEU A 90 15.91 -1.17 8.20
N ARG A 91 14.99 -0.62 7.40
CA ARG A 91 15.21 -0.40 5.96
C ARG A 91 16.38 0.55 5.71
N LEU A 92 16.46 1.64 6.47
CA LEU A 92 17.54 2.61 6.34
C LEU A 92 18.90 1.99 6.63
N ILE A 93 18.97 1.02 7.56
CA ILE A 93 20.19 0.24 7.86
C ILE A 93 20.45 -0.83 6.79
N LEU A 94 19.40 -1.45 6.24
CA LEU A 94 19.52 -2.46 5.19
C LEU A 94 20.09 -1.90 3.89
N VAL A 95 19.92 -0.62 3.59
CA VAL A 95 20.51 0.02 2.39
C VAL A 95 22.05 -0.03 2.38
N PRO A 96 22.77 0.55 3.36
CA PRO A 96 24.23 0.45 3.38
C PRO A 96 24.71 -0.99 3.59
N ALA A 97 23.99 -1.82 4.35
CA ALA A 97 24.31 -3.24 4.48
C ALA A 97 24.23 -3.96 3.13
N PHE A 98 23.17 -3.72 2.35
CA PHE A 98 23.01 -4.24 1.00
C PHE A 98 24.17 -3.83 0.08
N VAL A 99 24.55 -2.55 0.10
CA VAL A 99 25.67 -2.05 -0.71
C VAL A 99 26.98 -2.75 -0.32
N ALA A 100 27.25 -2.88 0.98
CA ALA A 100 28.44 -3.58 1.46
C ALA A 100 28.47 -5.04 1.02
N LEU A 101 27.34 -5.76 1.13
CA LEU A 101 27.21 -7.15 0.68
C LEU A 101 27.37 -7.26 -0.84
N MET A 102 26.84 -6.32 -1.61
CA MET A 102 26.91 -6.36 -3.07
C MET A 102 28.31 -6.06 -3.62
N LEU A 103 29.11 -5.28 -2.89
CA LEU A 103 30.49 -4.95 -3.26
C LEU A 103 31.54 -5.85 -2.58
N ALA A 104 31.11 -6.73 -1.68
CA ALA A 104 32.00 -7.66 -0.99
C ALA A 104 32.69 -8.59 -1.97
N ASP A 105 33.98 -8.83 -1.73
CA ASP A 105 34.82 -9.74 -2.53
C ASP A 105 34.76 -9.50 -4.05
N GLY A 106 34.75 -8.22 -4.44
CA GLY A 106 34.67 -7.80 -5.85
C GLY A 106 33.27 -7.89 -6.47
N GLY A 107 32.26 -8.30 -5.70
CA GLY A 107 30.84 -8.23 -6.06
C GLY A 107 30.31 -9.35 -6.96
N TYR A 108 31.09 -10.42 -7.12
CA TYR A 108 30.75 -11.57 -7.98
C TYR A 108 30.69 -12.91 -7.25
N ASP A 109 31.09 -12.95 -5.98
CA ASP A 109 30.95 -14.16 -5.17
C ASP A 109 29.46 -14.52 -4.99
N PRO A 110 29.05 -15.77 -5.30
CA PRO A 110 27.66 -16.19 -5.21
C PRO A 110 27.07 -16.15 -3.79
N ALA A 111 27.87 -16.41 -2.75
CA ALA A 111 27.42 -16.39 -1.36
C ALA A 111 27.11 -14.94 -0.95
N TRP A 112 28.00 -14.00 -1.22
CA TRP A 112 27.77 -12.57 -0.96
C TRP A 112 26.57 -12.03 -1.74
N ARG A 113 26.40 -12.42 -3.02
CA ARG A 113 25.21 -12.08 -3.82
C ARG A 113 23.92 -12.65 -3.26
N SER A 114 23.94 -13.86 -2.71
CA SER A 114 22.75 -14.45 -2.07
C SER A 114 22.33 -13.69 -0.80
N LEU A 115 23.30 -13.24 0.00
CA LEU A 115 23.06 -12.41 1.18
C LEU A 115 22.56 -11.01 0.80
N ALA A 116 23.17 -10.38 -0.21
CA ALA A 116 22.71 -9.11 -0.76
C ALA A 116 21.27 -9.21 -1.26
N TRP A 117 20.93 -10.30 -1.97
CA TRP A 117 19.57 -10.55 -2.42
C TRP A 117 18.60 -10.73 -1.25
N ALA A 118 18.98 -11.47 -0.21
CA ALA A 118 18.14 -11.64 0.98
C ALA A 118 17.87 -10.29 1.66
N ALA A 119 18.90 -9.45 1.84
CA ALA A 119 18.76 -8.11 2.38
C ALA A 119 17.83 -7.23 1.52
N PHE A 120 17.99 -7.28 0.19
CA PHE A 120 17.13 -6.58 -0.77
C PHE A 120 15.68 -7.06 -0.69
N ALA A 121 15.45 -8.38 -0.67
CA ALA A 121 14.13 -8.98 -0.60
C ALA A 121 13.42 -8.62 0.71
N ILE A 122 14.12 -8.71 1.84
CA ILE A 122 13.58 -8.29 3.15
C ILE A 122 13.19 -6.81 3.10
N ALA A 123 14.08 -5.93 2.64
CA ALA A 123 13.80 -4.49 2.55
C ALA A 123 12.58 -4.18 1.66
N MET A 124 12.46 -4.84 0.50
CA MET A 124 11.33 -4.68 -0.42
C MET A 124 10.02 -5.22 0.18
N ILE A 125 10.06 -6.37 0.84
CA ILE A 125 8.87 -6.98 1.45
C ILE A 125 8.38 -6.13 2.63
N THR A 126 9.29 -5.67 3.48
CA THR A 126 8.97 -4.78 4.59
C THR A 126 8.30 -3.48 4.11
N ASP A 127 8.75 -2.90 3.00
CA ASP A 127 8.09 -1.73 2.37
C ASP A 127 6.63 -1.97 1.98
N LEU A 128 6.34 -3.13 1.39
CA LEU A 128 4.97 -3.49 1.04
C LEU A 128 4.05 -3.59 2.26
N PHE A 129 4.57 -4.12 3.38
CA PHE A 129 3.81 -4.29 4.61
C PHE A 129 3.62 -2.97 5.38
N ASP A 130 4.66 -2.15 5.51
CA ASP A 130 4.58 -0.84 6.18
C ASP A 130 3.62 0.11 5.46
N GLY A 131 3.65 0.13 4.13
CA GLY A 131 2.75 0.96 3.33
C GLY A 131 1.28 0.59 3.54
N HIS A 132 0.97 -0.64 3.96
CA HIS A 132 -0.39 -1.05 4.31
C HIS A 132 -0.74 -0.70 5.76
N LEU A 133 0.20 -0.91 6.69
CA LEU A 133 -0.01 -0.64 8.11
C LEU A 133 -0.14 0.87 8.37
N ALA A 134 0.81 1.69 7.90
CA ALA A 134 0.80 3.14 8.13
C ALA A 134 -0.48 3.83 7.62
N ARG A 135 -1.03 3.38 6.48
CA ARG A 135 -2.27 3.92 5.90
C ARG A 135 -3.52 3.56 6.71
N THR A 136 -3.46 2.48 7.47
CA THR A 136 -4.60 1.99 8.27
C THR A 136 -4.71 2.71 9.61
N TYR A 137 -3.58 3.21 10.15
CA TYR A 137 -3.53 3.79 11.49
C TYR A 137 -3.27 5.31 11.54
N ASN A 138 -3.11 5.98 10.38
CA ASN A 138 -2.99 7.45 10.25
C ASN A 138 -1.84 8.07 11.10
N LEU A 139 -0.80 7.28 11.33
CA LEU A 139 0.32 7.56 12.21
C LEU A 139 1.46 8.24 11.43
N VAL A 140 1.26 9.52 11.09
CA VAL A 140 2.20 10.26 10.23
C VAL A 140 2.89 11.37 11.04
N THR A 141 4.19 11.22 11.29
CA THR A 141 5.03 12.27 11.89
C THR A 141 5.63 13.17 10.81
N ASP A 142 5.94 14.43 11.12
CA ASP A 142 6.52 15.35 10.12
C ASP A 142 7.90 14.91 9.61
N PHE A 143 8.69 14.24 10.46
CA PHE A 143 9.93 13.59 10.05
C PHE A 143 9.68 12.41 9.11
N GLY A 144 8.72 11.54 9.43
CA GLY A 144 8.33 10.41 8.59
C GLY A 144 7.91 10.83 7.18
N LYS A 145 7.16 11.95 7.05
CA LYS A 145 6.75 12.50 5.74
C LYS A 145 7.91 12.80 4.79
N ILE A 146 9.08 13.14 5.33
CA ILE A 146 10.26 13.51 4.55
C ILE A 146 11.20 12.30 4.38
N ALA A 147 11.34 11.47 5.42
CA ALA A 147 12.20 10.30 5.40
C ALA A 147 11.64 9.16 4.53
N ASP A 148 10.32 8.93 4.53
CA ASP A 148 9.67 7.85 3.76
C ASP A 148 10.01 7.91 2.27
N PRO A 149 9.80 9.03 1.54
CA PRO A 149 10.06 9.08 0.11
C PRO A 149 11.52 8.78 -0.26
N ILE A 150 12.46 9.09 0.64
CA ILE A 150 13.88 8.84 0.46
C ILE A 150 14.18 7.37 0.72
N ALA A 151 13.74 6.83 1.85
CA ALA A 151 13.96 5.44 2.25
C ALA A 151 13.28 4.45 1.28
N ASP A 152 12.06 4.76 0.82
CA ASP A 152 11.28 3.99 -0.17
C ASP A 152 12.03 3.78 -1.49
N LYS A 153 12.89 4.73 -1.86
CA LYS A 153 13.64 4.68 -3.12
C LYS A 153 15.11 4.34 -2.96
N ALA A 154 15.64 4.44 -1.74
CA ALA A 154 17.04 4.20 -1.44
C ALA A 154 17.48 2.78 -1.78
N ILE A 155 16.72 1.75 -1.38
CA ILE A 155 17.14 0.36 -1.63
C ILE A 155 17.14 0.00 -3.12
N MET A 156 16.08 0.39 -3.84
CA MET A 156 15.96 0.17 -5.29
C MET A 156 17.04 0.95 -6.04
N GLY A 157 17.29 2.20 -5.64
CA GLY A 157 18.31 3.03 -6.26
C GLY A 157 19.72 2.54 -6.00
N ALA A 158 20.03 2.14 -4.76
CA ALA A 158 21.31 1.53 -4.39
C ALA A 158 21.57 0.26 -5.20
N ALA A 159 20.56 -0.60 -5.37
CA ALA A 159 20.67 -1.80 -6.20
C ALA A 159 21.00 -1.50 -7.66
N LEU A 160 20.27 -0.57 -8.30
CA LEU A 160 20.53 -0.19 -9.69
C LEU A 160 21.93 0.42 -9.88
N ILE A 161 22.36 1.27 -8.95
CA ILE A 161 23.70 1.89 -8.97
C ILE A 161 24.78 0.81 -8.81
N CYS A 162 24.66 -0.09 -7.83
CA CYS A 162 25.63 -1.16 -7.61
C CYS A 162 25.73 -2.08 -8.83
N LEU A 163 24.59 -2.49 -9.40
CA LEU A 163 24.55 -3.32 -10.62
C LEU A 163 25.22 -2.63 -11.81
N SER A 164 25.08 -1.31 -11.94
CA SER A 164 25.74 -0.55 -13.02
C SER A 164 27.22 -0.35 -12.77
N ALA A 165 27.60 -0.13 -11.52
CA ALA A 165 29.00 0.02 -11.11
C ALA A 165 29.79 -1.29 -11.27
N LEU A 166 29.15 -2.43 -11.01
CA LEU A 166 29.75 -3.75 -11.26
C LEU A 166 29.78 -4.09 -12.75
N GLY A 167 28.94 -3.47 -13.57
CA GLY A 167 28.88 -3.71 -15.03
C GLY A 167 27.82 -4.72 -15.46
N ASP A 168 26.98 -5.19 -14.54
CA ASP A 168 25.85 -6.09 -14.84
C ASP A 168 24.74 -5.38 -15.63
N LEU A 169 24.62 -4.05 -15.48
CA LEU A 169 23.54 -3.25 -16.05
C LEU A 169 24.11 -1.99 -16.72
N PRO A 170 23.69 -1.65 -17.95
CA PRO A 170 24.16 -0.42 -18.59
C PRO A 170 23.58 0.83 -17.91
N TRP A 171 24.42 1.84 -17.71
CA TRP A 171 24.07 3.08 -16.99
C TRP A 171 22.83 3.81 -17.50
N TRP A 172 22.50 3.69 -18.78
CA TRP A 172 21.30 4.32 -19.34
C TRP A 172 20.01 3.72 -18.76
N VAL A 173 19.99 2.41 -18.44
CA VAL A 173 18.82 1.76 -17.80
C VAL A 173 18.63 2.33 -16.40
N THR A 174 19.71 2.40 -15.61
CA THR A 174 19.70 3.00 -14.28
C THR A 174 19.27 4.46 -14.33
N GLY A 175 19.80 5.25 -15.27
CA GLY A 175 19.43 6.64 -15.45
C GLY A 175 17.94 6.82 -15.77
N VAL A 176 17.38 5.99 -16.66
CA VAL A 176 15.95 6.03 -17.00
C VAL A 176 15.09 5.68 -15.79
N ILE A 177 15.42 4.60 -15.07
CA ILE A 177 14.62 4.15 -13.93
C ILE A 177 14.69 5.15 -12.78
N LEU A 178 15.90 5.54 -12.35
CA LEU A 178 16.11 6.52 -11.29
C LEU A 178 15.52 7.89 -11.63
N GLY A 179 15.79 8.38 -12.83
CA GLY A 179 15.28 9.67 -13.30
C GLY A 179 13.76 9.70 -13.29
N ARG A 180 13.09 8.62 -13.70
CA ARG A 180 11.64 8.51 -13.61
C ARG A 180 11.17 8.45 -12.15
N GLU A 181 11.77 7.63 -11.30
CA GLU A 181 11.38 7.50 -9.89
C GLU A 181 11.46 8.85 -9.15
N LEU A 182 12.57 9.56 -9.28
CA LEU A 182 12.77 10.88 -8.66
C LEU A 182 11.91 11.95 -9.34
N GLY A 183 11.85 11.96 -10.68
CA GLY A 183 11.09 12.94 -11.46
C GLY A 183 9.59 12.90 -11.17
N ILE A 184 8.98 11.71 -11.10
CA ILE A 184 7.55 11.58 -10.77
C ILE A 184 7.28 11.97 -9.31
N THR A 185 8.20 11.67 -8.40
CA THR A 185 8.09 12.06 -6.99
C THR A 185 8.10 13.59 -6.86
N LEU A 186 9.05 14.27 -7.51
CA LEU A 186 9.12 15.73 -7.53
C LEU A 186 7.90 16.35 -8.23
N LEU A 187 7.48 15.81 -9.36
CA LEU A 187 6.31 16.28 -10.11
C LEU A 187 5.06 16.23 -9.24
N ARG A 188 4.84 15.13 -8.50
CA ARG A 188 3.73 14.98 -7.55
C ARG A 188 3.78 16.05 -6.46
N PHE A 189 4.96 16.35 -5.94
CA PHE A 189 5.14 17.40 -4.94
C PHE A 189 4.81 18.80 -5.49
N LEU A 190 5.21 19.10 -6.72
CA LEU A 190 4.94 20.40 -7.37
C LEU A 190 3.47 20.62 -7.71
N VAL A 191 2.75 19.56 -8.11
CA VAL A 191 1.35 19.65 -8.54
C VAL A 191 0.34 19.52 -7.41
N ILE A 192 0.76 19.14 -6.20
CA ILE A 192 -0.15 18.96 -5.05
C ILE A 192 -0.96 20.22 -4.73
N ARG A 193 -0.39 21.41 -5.03
CA ARG A 193 -1.04 22.73 -4.86
C ARG A 193 -2.15 23.03 -5.88
N TYR A 194 -2.27 22.22 -6.92
CA TYR A 194 -3.25 22.35 -8.01
C TYR A 194 -4.29 21.23 -8.01
N GLY A 195 -4.10 20.20 -7.18
CA GLY A 195 -5.00 19.06 -7.05
C GLY A 195 -4.24 17.76 -6.81
N VAL A 196 -4.99 16.69 -6.52
CA VAL A 196 -4.42 15.38 -6.24
C VAL A 196 -4.46 14.53 -7.51
N ILE A 197 -3.29 14.09 -7.99
CA ILE A 197 -3.22 13.14 -9.11
C ILE A 197 -3.61 11.74 -8.59
N PRO A 198 -4.69 11.12 -9.11
CA PRO A 198 -5.10 9.78 -8.70
C PRO A 198 -3.99 8.75 -8.98
N ALA A 199 -3.85 7.76 -8.09
CA ALA A 199 -2.86 6.71 -8.26
C ALA A 199 -3.24 5.82 -9.46
N SER A 200 -2.37 5.72 -10.46
CA SER A 200 -2.62 4.84 -11.61
C SER A 200 -2.38 3.37 -11.22
N ARG A 201 -3.23 2.46 -11.70
CA ARG A 201 -3.07 1.01 -11.48
C ARG A 201 -1.74 0.47 -11.99
N GLY A 202 -1.16 1.14 -13.00
CA GLY A 202 0.15 0.80 -13.58
C GLY A 202 1.32 0.90 -12.59
N GLY A 203 1.19 1.72 -11.53
CA GLY A 203 2.23 1.84 -10.50
C GLY A 203 2.53 0.52 -9.76
N LYS A 204 1.50 -0.29 -9.46
CA LYS A 204 1.67 -1.57 -8.75
C LYS A 204 2.43 -2.60 -9.59
N LEU A 205 2.02 -2.75 -10.86
CA LEU A 205 2.66 -3.70 -11.77
C LEU A 205 4.12 -3.31 -12.04
N LYS A 206 4.38 -2.00 -12.16
CA LYS A 206 5.75 -1.49 -12.30
C LYS A 206 6.62 -1.91 -11.13
N THR A 207 6.21 -1.62 -9.89
CA THR A 207 7.02 -1.92 -8.70
C THR A 207 7.32 -3.41 -8.58
N LEU A 208 6.33 -4.28 -8.84
CA LEU A 208 6.53 -5.73 -8.81
C LEU A 208 7.52 -6.16 -9.90
N THR A 209 7.29 -5.75 -11.15
CA THR A 209 8.14 -6.16 -12.28
C THR A 209 9.57 -5.66 -12.09
N GLN A 210 9.75 -4.43 -11.63
CA GLN A 210 11.06 -3.84 -11.38
C GLN A 210 11.77 -4.49 -10.20
N GLY A 211 11.07 -4.77 -9.10
CA GLY A 211 11.63 -5.47 -7.95
C GLY A 211 12.09 -6.88 -8.31
N VAL A 212 11.29 -7.62 -9.09
CA VAL A 212 11.68 -8.95 -9.61
C VAL A 212 12.87 -8.83 -10.55
N ALA A 213 12.86 -7.87 -11.49
CA ALA A 213 13.96 -7.65 -12.41
C ALA A 213 15.28 -7.40 -11.66
N VAL A 214 15.29 -6.45 -10.71
CA VAL A 214 16.46 -6.10 -9.93
C VAL A 214 16.89 -7.28 -9.06
N GLY A 215 15.96 -7.96 -8.39
CA GLY A 215 16.27 -9.16 -7.60
C GLY A 215 16.94 -10.25 -8.43
N MET A 216 16.47 -10.49 -9.66
CA MET A 216 17.11 -11.45 -10.57
C MET A 216 18.53 -11.03 -10.97
N TYR A 217 18.83 -9.73 -11.06
CA TYR A 217 20.17 -9.24 -11.37
C TYR A 217 21.12 -9.30 -10.16
N VAL A 218 20.60 -9.11 -8.95
CA VAL A 218 21.39 -9.24 -7.71
C VAL A 218 21.83 -10.68 -7.50
N LEU A 219 20.96 -11.65 -7.79
CA LEU A 219 21.29 -13.07 -7.67
C LEU A 219 22.28 -13.51 -8.77
N ALA A 220 23.23 -14.38 -8.43
CA ALA A 220 24.15 -15.00 -9.39
C ALA A 220 23.44 -16.09 -10.22
N LEU A 221 22.52 -15.69 -11.11
CA LEU A 221 21.74 -16.62 -11.95
C LEU A 221 22.56 -17.20 -13.10
N THR A 222 22.36 -18.48 -13.38
CA THR A 222 22.95 -19.20 -14.52
C THR A 222 21.87 -19.80 -15.43
N GLY A 223 22.24 -20.17 -16.65
CA GLY A 223 21.33 -20.83 -17.59
C GLY A 223 20.17 -19.96 -18.07
N TRP A 224 18.98 -20.55 -18.24
CA TRP A 224 17.81 -19.87 -18.81
C TRP A 224 17.31 -18.70 -17.95
N LEU A 225 17.52 -18.74 -16.63
CA LEU A 225 17.18 -17.63 -15.74
C LEU A 225 18.04 -16.39 -16.02
N ALA A 226 19.29 -16.58 -16.44
CA ALA A 226 20.18 -15.48 -16.81
C ALA A 226 19.75 -14.78 -18.10
N THR A 227 19.06 -15.49 -19.00
CA THR A 227 18.42 -14.88 -20.18
C THR A 227 17.09 -14.22 -19.80
N LEU A 228 16.31 -14.87 -18.94
CA LEU A 228 15.01 -14.35 -18.51
C LEU A 228 15.14 -12.99 -17.80
N ARG A 229 16.17 -12.81 -16.94
CA ARG A 229 16.38 -11.54 -16.23
C ARG A 229 16.43 -10.34 -17.19
N PHE A 230 17.03 -10.49 -18.36
CA PHE A 230 17.12 -9.43 -19.37
C PHE A 230 15.73 -9.02 -19.87
N TRP A 231 14.89 -9.99 -20.22
CA TRP A 231 13.53 -9.74 -20.68
C TRP A 231 12.65 -9.11 -19.59
N VAL A 232 12.80 -9.56 -18.34
CA VAL A 232 12.08 -8.98 -17.20
C VAL A 232 12.53 -7.53 -16.95
N MET A 233 13.84 -7.24 -17.07
CA MET A 233 14.36 -5.88 -16.98
C MET A 233 13.88 -4.99 -18.13
N ALA A 234 13.85 -5.51 -19.37
CA ALA A 234 13.31 -4.79 -20.51
C ALA A 234 11.83 -4.44 -20.30
N ALA A 235 11.03 -5.39 -19.80
CA ALA A 235 9.64 -5.14 -19.43
C ALA A 235 9.53 -4.07 -18.33
N ALA A 236 10.38 -4.12 -17.30
CA ALA A 236 10.42 -3.12 -16.25
C ALA A 236 10.74 -1.71 -16.80
N VAL A 237 11.68 -1.58 -17.73
CA VAL A 237 12.01 -0.30 -18.40
C VAL A 237 10.83 0.21 -19.22
N VAL A 238 10.21 -0.64 -20.03
CA VAL A 238 9.04 -0.26 -20.85
C VAL A 238 7.90 0.21 -19.95
N LEU A 239 7.55 -0.54 -18.91
CA LEU A 239 6.55 -0.13 -17.93
C LEU A 239 6.92 1.18 -17.23
N THR A 240 8.20 1.37 -16.92
CA THR A 240 8.70 2.61 -16.30
C THR A 240 8.44 3.82 -17.19
N VAL A 241 8.77 3.71 -18.47
CA VAL A 241 8.60 4.78 -19.46
C VAL A 241 7.12 5.06 -19.71
N VAL A 242 6.32 4.02 -20.01
CA VAL A 242 4.88 4.16 -20.28
C VAL A 242 4.17 4.83 -19.11
N THR A 243 4.37 4.30 -17.89
CA THR A 243 3.75 4.89 -16.70
C THR A 243 4.29 6.30 -16.41
N GLY A 244 5.56 6.58 -16.70
CA GLY A 244 6.13 7.92 -16.56
C GLY A 244 5.44 8.93 -17.48
N LEU A 245 5.24 8.58 -18.75
CA LEU A 245 4.54 9.42 -19.72
C LEU A 245 3.09 9.68 -19.32
N ASP A 246 2.37 8.66 -18.83
CA ASP A 246 1.00 8.80 -18.35
C ASP A 246 0.90 9.78 -17.18
N TYR A 247 1.85 9.71 -16.24
CA TYR A 247 1.91 10.65 -15.13
C TYR A 247 2.18 12.09 -15.58
N VAL A 248 3.10 12.29 -16.53
CA VAL A 248 3.40 13.62 -17.08
C VAL A 248 2.17 14.22 -17.77
N LYS A 249 1.44 13.43 -18.56
CA LYS A 249 0.20 13.87 -19.22
C LYS A 249 -0.84 14.33 -18.18
N GLN A 250 -1.07 13.54 -17.13
CA GLN A 250 -2.01 13.89 -16.05
C GLN A 250 -1.59 15.17 -15.32
N ALA A 251 -0.31 15.34 -15.04
CA ALA A 251 0.21 16.55 -14.40
C ALA A 251 0.01 17.82 -15.24
N ILE A 252 0.20 17.72 -16.57
CA ILE A 252 -0.01 18.86 -17.48
C ILE A 252 -1.49 19.26 -17.51
N VAL A 253 -2.41 18.29 -17.59
CA VAL A 253 -3.86 18.55 -17.59
C VAL A 253 -4.28 19.23 -16.30
N LEU A 254 -3.84 18.71 -15.15
CA LEU A 254 -4.18 19.27 -13.84
C LEU A 254 -3.65 20.71 -13.67
N ARG A 255 -2.42 20.98 -14.12
CA ARG A 255 -1.83 22.33 -14.08
C ARG A 255 -2.63 23.32 -14.92
N ARG A 256 -3.15 22.91 -16.09
CA ARG A 256 -3.97 23.77 -16.96
C ARG A 256 -5.31 24.11 -16.30
N GLN A 257 -5.97 23.13 -15.70
CA GLN A 257 -7.24 23.33 -14.99
C GLN A 257 -7.07 24.28 -13.79
N GLY A 258 -6.05 24.06 -12.95
CA GLY A 258 -5.81 24.91 -11.79
C GLY A 258 -5.40 26.35 -12.11
N ILE A 259 -4.84 26.62 -13.30
CA ILE A 259 -4.58 28.00 -13.77
C ILE A 259 -5.89 28.66 -14.22
N ALA A 260 -6.75 27.93 -14.93
CA ALA A 260 -8.04 28.45 -15.39
C ALA A 260 -8.97 28.81 -14.23
N GLU A 261 -9.06 27.95 -13.21
CA GLU A 261 -9.86 28.21 -12.00
C GLU A 261 -9.37 29.43 -11.22
N ARG A 262 -8.04 29.59 -11.07
CA ARG A 262 -7.47 30.78 -10.43
C ARG A 262 -7.79 32.07 -11.19
N LYS A 263 -7.80 32.02 -12.52
CA LYS A 263 -8.11 33.17 -13.37
C LYS A 263 -9.58 33.57 -13.22
N ALA A 264 -10.50 32.60 -13.28
CA ALA A 264 -11.93 32.83 -13.06
C ALA A 264 -12.22 33.41 -11.68
N ALA A 265 -11.57 32.91 -10.63
CA ALA A 265 -11.74 33.41 -9.26
C ALA A 265 -11.18 34.83 -9.03
N LEU A 266 -10.27 35.31 -9.89
CA LEU A 266 -9.81 36.71 -9.87
C LEU A 266 -10.80 37.61 -10.59
N GLU A 267 -11.29 37.18 -11.75
CA GLU A 267 -12.31 37.92 -12.52
C GLU A 267 -13.62 38.10 -11.72
N GLU A 268 -14.02 37.11 -10.91
CA GLU A 268 -15.18 37.22 -10.00
C GLU A 268 -14.96 38.21 -8.85
N LYS A 269 -13.71 38.39 -8.38
CA LYS A 269 -13.40 39.34 -7.30
C LYS A 269 -13.27 40.79 -7.79
N GLU A 270 -13.00 40.97 -9.07
CA GLU A 270 -12.86 42.28 -9.72
C GLU A 270 -14.20 42.80 -10.28
N ALA A 271 -15.21 41.95 -10.38
CA ALA A 271 -16.58 42.27 -10.81
C ALA A 271 -17.49 42.65 -9.64
#